data_AF-A0A2K3MAP7-F1
#
_entry.id   AF-A0A2K3MAP7-F1
#
_cell.length_a   1.000
_cell.length_b   1.000
_cell.length_c   1.000
_cell.angle_alpha   90.00
_cell.angle_beta   90.00
_cell.angle_gamma   90.00
#
_symmetry.space_group_name_H-M   'P 1'
#
loop_
_entity.id
_entity.type
_entity.pdbx_description
1 polymer ?
#
loop_
_entity_poly.entity_id
_entity_poly.type
_entity_poly.pdbx_seq_one_letter_code
_entity_poly.pdbx_strand_id
1 'polypeptide(L)'
;MNMSMNTDTIKVNNVHDLSSCDAPSSLDWRSKGAVTNVKYQDSCAVGAIEGLNAIETGKLINFSEQEVLDCELSGDCNMGYVNKAFDWIIRNKGIASANDYAYTGNRGACKASQ
;
A
#
# COMPACT_ATOMS: atom_id res chain seq x y z
N MET A 1 3.68 7.70 11.52
CA MET A 1 4.40 8.33 10.38
C MET A 1 3.53 8.18 9.13
N ASN A 2 3.17 9.26 8.44
CA ASN A 2 2.30 9.20 7.25
C ASN A 2 3.12 9.13 5.96
N MET A 3 2.74 8.23 5.05
CA MET A 3 3.31 8.18 3.71
C MET A 3 2.48 9.04 2.75
N SER A 4 2.90 10.27 2.47
CA SER A 4 2.24 11.08 1.44
C SER A 4 2.54 10.50 0.06
N MET A 5 1.52 9.92 -0.59
CA MET A 5 1.62 9.60 -2.02
C MET A 5 1.61 10.90 -2.80
N ASN A 6 2.75 11.28 -3.38
CA ASN A 6 2.80 12.44 -4.24
C ASN A 6 2.09 12.10 -5.57
N THR A 7 1.07 12.87 -5.94
CA THR A 7 0.38 12.75 -7.24
C THR A 7 1.16 13.41 -8.37
N ASP A 8 2.31 14.01 -8.08
CA ASP A 8 3.34 14.16 -9.09
C ASP A 8 3.68 12.75 -9.54
N THR A 9 2.99 12.34 -10.61
CA THR A 9 3.33 11.24 -11.52
C THR A 9 4.67 10.66 -11.15
N ILE A 10 4.73 9.34 -10.92
CA ILE A 10 5.94 8.59 -11.28
C ILE A 10 6.37 9.23 -12.59
N LYS A 11 7.43 10.05 -12.54
CA LYS A 11 7.89 10.73 -13.72
C LYS A 11 8.56 9.61 -14.46
N VAL A 12 7.77 8.90 -15.27
CA VAL A 12 8.27 8.04 -16.33
C VAL A 12 8.88 9.00 -17.34
N ASN A 13 9.97 9.67 -16.94
CA ASN A 13 10.78 10.59 -17.75
C ASN A 13 11.61 9.79 -18.75
N ASN A 14 10.99 8.76 -19.31
CA ASN A 14 11.46 7.86 -20.33
C ASN A 14 10.32 6.88 -20.57
N VAL A 15 9.44 7.21 -21.51
CA VAL A 15 8.91 6.16 -22.39
C VAL A 15 10.09 5.72 -23.26
N HIS A 16 11.11 5.11 -22.62
CA HIS A 16 12.12 4.37 -23.34
C HIS A 16 11.36 3.18 -23.91
N ASP A 17 11.22 3.22 -25.23
CA ASP A 17 11.27 2.05 -26.10
C ASP A 17 10.86 0.74 -25.41
N LEU A 18 9.63 0.30 -25.64
CA LEU A 18 9.08 -0.98 -25.16
C LEU A 18 9.82 -2.22 -25.75
N SER A 19 10.99 -2.04 -26.37
CA SER A 19 11.83 -3.08 -26.96
C SER A 19 12.87 -3.67 -26.01
N SER A 20 13.03 -3.15 -24.78
CA SER A 20 13.86 -3.77 -23.74
C SER A 20 13.10 -3.82 -22.40
N CYS A 21 12.23 -4.81 -22.28
CA CYS A 21 11.92 -5.36 -20.96
C CYS A 21 13.11 -6.22 -20.54
N ASP A 22 14.20 -5.61 -20.08
CA ASP A 22 15.29 -6.30 -19.36
C ASP A 22 14.83 -6.68 -17.93
N ALA A 23 13.63 -7.26 -17.84
CA ALA A 23 13.18 -7.87 -16.61
C ALA A 23 14.06 -9.10 -16.35
N PRO A 24 14.54 -9.29 -15.11
CA PRO A 24 15.28 -10.49 -14.79
C PRO A 24 14.38 -11.71 -15.01
N SER A 25 14.98 -12.84 -15.39
CA SER A 25 14.26 -14.12 -15.53
C SER A 25 13.62 -14.59 -14.22
N SER A 26 14.05 -14.05 -13.08
CA SER A 26 13.44 -14.23 -11.77
C SER A 26 13.63 -12.98 -10.89
N LEU A 27 12.61 -12.61 -10.14
CA LEU A 27 12.67 -11.55 -9.14
C LEU A 27 11.91 -11.98 -7.88
N ASP A 28 12.58 -11.89 -6.73
CA ASP A 28 11.96 -12.11 -5.42
C ASP A 28 12.08 -10.84 -4.58
N TRP A 29 10.98 -10.10 -4.45
CA TRP A 29 10.91 -8.88 -3.65
C TRP A 29 11.20 -9.11 -2.15
N ARG A 30 11.02 -10.35 -1.64
CA ARG A 30 11.39 -10.70 -0.26
C ARG A 30 12.89 -10.61 -0.06
N SER A 31 13.66 -11.12 -1.02
CA SER A 31 15.13 -11.03 -1.04
C SER A 31 15.64 -9.60 -1.14
N LYS A 32 14.79 -8.66 -1.57
CA LYS A 32 15.07 -7.23 -1.67
C LYS A 32 14.62 -6.43 -0.45
N GLY A 33 14.05 -7.07 0.58
CA GLY A 33 13.54 -6.40 1.76
C GLY A 33 12.29 -5.54 1.50
N ALA A 34 11.53 -5.86 0.44
CA ALA A 34 10.34 -5.12 0.02
C ALA A 34 9.02 -5.85 0.34
N VAL A 35 9.05 -6.85 1.23
CA VAL A 35 7.88 -7.65 1.60
C VAL A 35 7.89 -7.85 3.11
N THR A 36 6.79 -7.49 3.78
CA THR A 36 6.62 -7.74 5.21
C THR A 36 6.38 -9.22 5.50
N ASN A 37 6.29 -9.57 6.79
CA ASN A 37 5.80 -10.88 7.18
C ASN A 37 4.39 -11.13 6.61
N VAL A 38 4.05 -12.41 6.43
CA VAL A 38 2.71 -12.86 6.05
C VAL A 38 1.71 -12.42 7.12
N LYS A 39 0.57 -11.88 6.70
CA LYS A 39 -0.51 -11.43 7.58
C LYS A 39 -1.78 -12.24 7.33
N TYR A 40 -2.70 -12.22 8.30
CA TYR A 40 -4.04 -12.79 8.17
C TYR A 40 -5.04 -11.64 8.08
N GLN A 41 -5.30 -11.22 6.87
CA GLN A 41 -5.92 -9.93 6.56
C GLN A 41 -7.37 -10.04 6.10
N ASP A 42 -7.93 -11.27 6.13
CA ASP A 42 -9.14 -11.69 5.43
C ASP A 42 -9.16 -11.13 4.00
N SER A 43 -9.80 -9.98 3.80
CA SER A 43 -10.07 -9.44 2.48
C SER A 43 -9.26 -8.18 2.14
N CYS A 44 -8.58 -7.51 3.10
CA CYS A 44 -7.88 -6.25 2.81
C CYS A 44 -6.40 -6.41 2.46
N ALA A 45 -5.91 -5.77 1.40
CA ALA A 45 -4.51 -5.89 0.95
C ALA A 45 -3.80 -4.53 0.85
N VAL A 46 -2.82 -4.30 1.74
CA VAL A 46 -1.91 -3.13 1.69
C VAL A 46 -0.49 -3.49 1.25
N GLY A 47 -0.19 -4.77 1.00
CA GLY A 47 1.17 -5.25 0.69
C GLY A 47 1.83 -4.60 -0.52
N ALA A 48 1.04 -4.20 -1.53
CA ALA A 48 1.55 -3.45 -2.68
C ALA A 48 2.11 -2.06 -2.27
N ILE A 49 1.46 -1.41 -1.31
CA ILE A 49 1.86 -0.09 -0.78
C ILE A 49 3.10 -0.22 0.10
N GLU A 50 3.20 -1.28 0.89
CA GLU A 50 4.40 -1.58 1.68
C GLU A 50 5.63 -1.82 0.79
N GLY A 51 5.46 -2.62 -0.26
CA GLY A 51 6.52 -2.89 -1.23
C GLY A 51 6.95 -1.63 -1.99
N LEU A 52 5.99 -0.81 -2.44
CA LEU A 52 6.29 0.46 -3.09
C LEU A 52 7.05 1.39 -2.14
N ASN A 53 6.63 1.52 -0.88
CA ASN A 53 7.34 2.31 0.10
C ASN A 53 8.78 1.82 0.31
N ALA A 54 8.98 0.50 0.39
CA ALA A 54 10.30 -0.08 0.53
C ALA A 54 11.20 0.21 -0.68
N ILE A 55 10.66 0.17 -1.89
CA ILE A 55 11.38 0.48 -3.13
C ILE A 55 11.75 1.96 -3.20
N GLU A 56 10.79 2.86 -2.96
CA GLU A 56 10.98 4.31 -3.11
C GLU A 56 11.81 4.92 -1.98
N THR A 57 11.61 4.45 -0.74
CA THR A 57 12.21 5.08 0.45
C THR A 57 13.34 4.28 1.07
N GLY A 58 13.53 3.02 0.65
CA GLY A 58 14.44 2.08 1.31
C GLY A 58 13.96 1.60 2.69
N LYS A 59 12.73 1.93 3.09
CA LYS A 59 12.18 1.55 4.41
C LYS A 59 11.00 0.60 4.24
N LEU A 60 11.11 -0.58 4.81
CA LEU A 60 9.97 -1.50 4.90
C LEU A 60 9.13 -1.12 6.13
N ILE A 61 7.91 -0.62 5.88
CA ILE A 61 6.95 -0.25 6.93
C ILE A 61 5.77 -1.20 6.86
N ASN A 62 5.34 -1.69 8.02
CA ASN A 62 4.10 -2.45 8.18
C ASN A 62 2.94 -1.45 8.30
N PHE A 63 2.11 -1.31 7.26
CA PHE A 63 0.99 -0.36 7.21
C PHE A 63 -0.32 -0.97 7.71
N SER A 64 -1.24 -0.12 8.15
CA SER A 64 -2.51 -0.53 8.75
C SER A 64 -3.57 -0.88 7.70
N GLU A 65 -3.91 -2.16 7.58
CA GLU A 65 -5.12 -2.59 6.87
C GLU A 65 -6.40 -2.07 7.52
N GLN A 66 -6.36 -1.88 8.84
CA GLN A 66 -7.54 -1.48 9.61
C GLN A 66 -7.96 -0.05 9.31
N GLU A 67 -7.02 0.86 9.08
CA GLU A 67 -7.37 2.23 8.71
C GLU A 67 -8.09 2.25 7.35
N VAL A 68 -7.67 1.43 6.38
CA VAL A 68 -8.42 1.28 5.12
C VAL A 68 -9.82 0.73 5.39
N LEU A 69 -9.92 -0.34 6.18
CA LEU A 69 -11.19 -0.99 6.51
C LEU A 69 -12.17 -0.04 7.22
N ASP A 70 -11.69 0.84 8.10
CA ASP A 70 -12.52 1.75 8.88
C ASP A 70 -12.85 3.05 8.12
N CYS A 71 -11.90 3.59 7.36
CA CYS A 71 -11.98 4.95 6.79
C CYS A 71 -12.30 4.99 5.29
N GLU A 72 -12.12 3.90 4.56
CA GLU A 72 -12.58 3.80 3.18
C GLU A 72 -14.06 3.35 3.19
N LEU A 73 -14.95 4.29 2.83
CA LEU A 73 -16.41 4.18 2.95
C LEU A 73 -17.07 3.33 1.84
N SER A 74 -16.32 2.95 0.81
CA SER A 74 -16.79 2.30 -0.43
C SER A 74 -16.15 0.94 -0.72
N GLY A 75 -15.33 0.48 0.22
CA GLY A 75 -14.26 -0.50 0.04
C GLY A 75 -14.51 -1.59 1.04
N ASP A 76 -15.47 -2.42 0.69
CA ASP A 76 -15.45 -3.78 1.13
C ASP A 76 -14.05 -4.28 0.79
N CYS A 77 -13.30 -4.67 1.80
CA CYS A 77 -12.09 -5.46 1.62
C CYS A 77 -12.42 -6.71 0.75
N ASN A 78 -13.69 -7.07 0.55
CA ASN A 78 -14.13 -8.13 -0.34
C ASN A 78 -13.73 -7.92 -1.81
N MET A 79 -12.66 -8.59 -2.24
CA MET A 79 -12.46 -9.16 -3.59
C MET A 79 -12.75 -8.25 -4.81
N GLY A 80 -12.22 -7.02 -4.89
CA GLY A 80 -12.28 -6.34 -6.21
C GLY A 80 -11.83 -4.88 -6.35
N TYR A 81 -11.68 -4.13 -5.26
CA TYR A 81 -11.50 -2.66 -5.35
C TYR A 81 -10.19 -2.14 -4.74
N VAL A 82 -9.06 -2.82 -5.00
CA VAL A 82 -7.72 -2.37 -4.57
C VAL A 82 -7.42 -0.95 -5.07
N ASN A 83 -7.94 -0.56 -6.24
CA ASN A 83 -7.84 0.79 -6.77
C ASN A 83 -8.50 1.85 -5.87
N LYS A 84 -9.66 1.55 -5.26
CA LYS A 84 -10.33 2.50 -4.35
C LYS A 84 -9.53 2.71 -3.07
N ALA A 85 -8.91 1.65 -2.56
CA ALA A 85 -7.99 1.77 -1.43
C ALA A 85 -6.81 2.68 -1.78
N PHE A 86 -6.20 2.52 -2.96
CA PHE A 86 -5.12 3.42 -3.40
C PHE A 86 -5.60 4.86 -3.57
N ASP A 87 -6.75 5.08 -4.24
CA ASP A 87 -7.33 6.40 -4.41
C ASP A 87 -7.62 7.08 -3.07
N TRP A 88 -8.10 6.30 -2.10
CA TRP A 88 -8.33 6.78 -0.75
C TRP A 88 -7.01 7.11 -0.05
N ILE A 89 -5.99 6.26 -0.10
CA ILE A 89 -4.67 6.54 0.50
C ILE A 89 -4.06 7.81 -0.10
N ILE A 90 -4.19 8.02 -1.42
CA ILE A 90 -3.76 9.24 -2.09
C ILE A 90 -4.50 10.46 -1.54
N ARG A 91 -5.85 10.42 -1.48
CA ARG A 91 -6.67 11.53 -0.94
C ARG A 91 -6.42 11.77 0.55
N ASN A 92 -6.17 10.70 1.31
CA ASN A 92 -5.83 10.72 2.73
C ASN A 92 -4.38 11.18 2.98
N LYS A 93 -3.58 11.37 1.93
CA LYS A 93 -2.14 11.70 1.98
C LYS A 93 -1.34 10.70 2.81
N GLY A 94 -1.73 9.44 2.71
CA GLY A 94 -1.06 8.31 3.32
C GLY A 94 -1.95 7.45 4.19
N ILE A 95 -1.27 6.63 4.97
CA ILE A 95 -1.85 5.66 5.88
C ILE A 95 -0.91 5.45 7.05
N ALA A 96 -1.47 5.13 8.21
CA ALA A 96 -0.80 4.84 9.45
C ALA A 96 -0.05 3.51 9.40
N SER A 97 0.91 3.36 10.30
CA SER A 97 1.52 2.07 10.55
C SER A 97 0.54 1.13 11.28
N ALA A 98 0.73 -0.18 11.13
CA ALA A 98 -0.07 -1.17 11.86
C ALA A 98 0.11 -1.06 13.39
N ASN A 99 1.21 -0.44 13.87
CA ASN A 99 1.41 -0.17 15.29
C ASN A 99 0.56 1.01 15.78
N ASP A 100 0.37 2.02 14.93
CA ASP A 100 -0.41 3.22 15.26
C ASP A 100 -1.91 2.96 15.11
N TYR A 101 -2.31 2.05 14.22
CA TYR A 101 -3.70 1.66 13.97
C TYR A 101 -3.79 0.13 13.83
N ALA A 102 -3.95 -0.54 14.97
CA ALA A 102 -3.92 -2.00 15.05
C ALA A 102 -5.13 -2.68 14.38
N TYR A 103 -4.88 -3.86 13.80
CA TYR A 103 -5.90 -4.69 13.16
C TYR A 103 -6.85 -5.34 14.16
N THR A 104 -8.15 -5.20 13.91
CA THR A 104 -9.25 -5.81 14.68
C THR A 104 -10.10 -6.75 13.83
N GLY A 105 -9.87 -6.80 12.51
CA GLY A 105 -10.57 -7.69 11.58
C GLY A 105 -12.04 -7.36 11.35
N ASN A 106 -12.54 -6.27 11.94
CA ASN A 106 -13.93 -5.87 11.86
C ASN A 106 -14.00 -4.38 11.56
N ARG A 107 -14.92 -3.98 10.68
CA ARG A 107 -15.15 -2.56 10.39
C ARG A 107 -15.61 -1.84 11.65
N GLY A 108 -14.83 -0.86 12.06
CA GLY A 108 -15.14 0.07 13.14
C GLY A 108 -15.40 1.48 12.63
N ALA A 109 -15.53 2.41 13.56
CA ALA A 109 -15.51 3.84 13.23
C ALA A 109 -14.10 4.24 12.76
N CYS A 110 -14.01 5.08 11.73
CA CYS A 110 -12.75 5.68 11.32
C CYS A 110 -12.15 6.51 12.46
N LYS A 111 -10.93 6.14 12.89
CA LYS A 111 -10.18 6.83 13.97
C LYS A 111 -9.05 7.71 13.46
N ALA A 112 -8.85 7.78 12.14
CA ALA A 112 -7.84 8.63 11.56
C ALA A 112 -8.15 10.10 11.89
N SER A 113 -7.29 10.75 12.67
CA SER A 113 -7.30 12.19 12.83
C SER A 113 -6.49 12.79 11.67
N GLN A 114 -7.16 13.44 10.72
CA GLN A 114 -6.48 14.22 9.68
C GLN A 114 -6.03 15.58 10.21
#